data_AF-A0A7W1G406-F1
#
_entry.id   AF-A0A7W1G406-F1
#
_cell.length_a   1.000
_cell.length_b   1.000
_cell.length_c   1.000
_cell.angle_alpha   90.00
_cell.angle_beta   90.00
_cell.angle_gamma   90.00
#
_symmetry.space_group_name_H-M   'P 1'
#
loop_
_entity.id
_entity.type
_entity.pdbx_description
1 polymer ?
#
loop_
_entity_poly.entity_id
_entity_poly.type
_entity_poly.pdbx_seq_one_letter_code
_entity_poly.pdbx_strand_id
1 'polypeptide(L)'
;AQVQGSWRWRVFSIGGAMGMGFGILFYGLPTLSGAIFGSSFTIFPIPFADWSDYTKSYLPAVATGLSFDLGNIILGMVMPYFAMVGSFIGLLSTFIMNPILYKLHILTSWTPGDKTVEIMFKNYIDLYFSFGIGLSLAIAVIGFMAVFKLKKKRQQDRDANPLGSDVPAGRGDIPNRFVVWTYLVSTVIYILVSGYLINWHPGVMIVLVFFGFLYTPIISYVTARLEGIAGQVVEIPYIRELSFILSGYQGVGIWFIPTPMANYGAQTVFYRQAELTGTRFTSLWKSEVYLFPVMIIATIAFASFIWGLGEIPSSIYPFTQQMWELNAKNAILVMSSTTGEYSQFQEALSGTKVGVGFGVGMGVFGLLAAFNAPTTLLYGLIRGIGQTTPHMVIPQFLGALLGRYYFERRLGLRWREYVPVLSAGFFCGAGLITMFCIGVVFLMKSSNHLPY
;
A
#
# COMPACT_ATOMS: atom_id res chain seq x y z
N ALA A 1 -28.22 -4.03 -25.93
CA ALA A 1 -27.25 -3.11 -25.28
C ALA A 1 -27.80 -2.39 -24.04
N GLN A 2 -29.07 -1.97 -23.97
CA GLN A 2 -29.60 -1.14 -22.86
C GLN A 2 -29.79 -1.84 -21.50
N VAL A 3 -29.87 -3.17 -21.42
CA VAL A 3 -30.10 -3.88 -20.13
C VAL A 3 -28.80 -4.08 -19.33
N GLN A 4 -27.63 -4.15 -19.99
CA GLN A 4 -26.34 -4.37 -19.31
C GLN A 4 -25.86 -3.15 -18.51
N GLY A 5 -26.31 -1.93 -18.81
CA GLY A 5 -25.98 -0.72 -18.03
C GLY A 5 -26.72 -0.59 -16.70
N SER A 6 -27.88 -1.23 -16.56
CA SER A 6 -28.80 -1.02 -15.42
C SER A 6 -28.27 -1.57 -14.10
N TRP A 7 -27.63 -2.75 -14.10
CA TRP A 7 -27.17 -3.37 -12.86
C TRP A 7 -25.95 -2.65 -12.27
N ARG A 8 -25.01 -2.20 -13.12
CA ARG A 8 -23.78 -1.51 -12.67
C ARG A 8 -24.14 -0.23 -11.94
N TRP A 9 -25.05 0.56 -12.52
CA TRP A 9 -25.55 1.77 -11.90
C TRP A 9 -26.22 1.48 -10.55
N ARG A 10 -27.13 0.50 -10.50
CA ARG A 10 -27.81 0.14 -9.25
C ARG A 10 -26.84 -0.29 -8.14
N VAL A 11 -25.90 -1.19 -8.45
CA VAL A 11 -24.91 -1.67 -7.47
C VAL A 11 -24.00 -0.53 -7.01
N PHE A 12 -23.58 0.33 -7.94
CA PHE A 12 -22.78 1.52 -7.62
C PHE A 12 -23.56 2.48 -6.71
N SER A 13 -24.83 2.77 -7.01
CA SER A 13 -25.68 3.65 -6.19
C SER A 13 -25.94 3.07 -4.80
N ILE A 14 -26.14 1.75 -4.67
CA ILE A 14 -26.27 1.08 -3.36
C ILE A 14 -24.97 1.25 -2.56
N GLY A 15 -23.83 0.98 -3.19
CA GLY A 15 -22.52 1.21 -2.58
C GLY A 15 -22.35 2.66 -2.14
N GLY A 16 -22.69 3.61 -3.02
CA GLY A 16 -22.63 5.05 -2.74
C GLY A 16 -23.51 5.48 -1.58
N ALA A 17 -24.75 4.98 -1.50
CA ALA A 17 -25.65 5.25 -0.39
C ALA A 17 -25.12 4.69 0.93
N MET A 18 -24.59 3.46 0.92
CA MET A 18 -23.94 2.85 2.08
C MET A 18 -22.69 3.65 2.52
N GLY A 19 -21.86 4.07 1.55
CA GLY A 19 -20.66 4.85 1.78
C GLY A 19 -20.95 6.23 2.35
N MET A 20 -21.96 6.93 1.83
CA MET A 20 -22.42 8.20 2.38
C MET A 20 -22.99 8.01 3.79
N GLY A 21 -23.91 7.07 4.00
CA GLY A 21 -24.54 6.85 5.29
C GLY A 21 -23.53 6.49 6.39
N PHE A 22 -22.62 5.56 6.10
CA PHE A 22 -21.54 5.21 7.03
C PHE A 22 -20.52 6.35 7.18
N GLY A 23 -20.18 7.03 6.08
CA GLY A 23 -19.24 8.15 6.08
C GLY A 23 -19.72 9.34 6.91
N ILE A 24 -21.03 9.63 6.96
CA ILE A 24 -21.60 10.62 7.89
C ILE A 24 -21.29 10.23 9.33
N LEU A 25 -21.53 8.98 9.72
CA LEU A 25 -21.36 8.53 11.10
C LEU A 25 -19.88 8.41 11.50
N PHE A 26 -19.04 7.92 10.59
CA PHE A 26 -17.65 7.57 10.89
C PHE A 26 -16.69 8.73 10.64
N TYR A 27 -16.86 9.52 9.57
CA TYR A 27 -15.97 10.65 9.22
C TYR A 27 -16.63 12.00 9.46
N GLY A 28 -17.89 12.16 9.05
CA GLY A 28 -18.60 13.44 9.10
C GLY A 28 -18.85 13.91 10.52
N LEU A 29 -19.35 13.04 11.39
CA LEU A 29 -19.73 13.36 12.75
C LEU A 29 -18.54 13.81 13.61
N PRO A 30 -17.36 13.14 13.63
CA PRO A 30 -16.17 13.64 14.33
C PRO A 30 -15.64 14.95 13.77
N THR A 31 -15.72 15.13 12.44
CA THR A 31 -15.22 16.34 11.75
C THR A 31 -16.09 17.55 12.04
N LEU A 32 -17.42 17.41 11.90
CA LEU A 32 -18.38 18.47 12.17
C LEU A 32 -18.45 18.80 13.66
N SER A 33 -18.49 17.78 14.53
CA SER A 33 -18.51 18.03 15.99
C SER A 33 -17.22 18.68 16.47
N GLY A 34 -16.05 18.26 15.97
CA GLY A 34 -14.77 18.91 16.28
C GLY A 34 -14.73 20.37 15.86
N ALA A 35 -15.31 20.71 14.70
CA ALA A 35 -15.40 22.08 14.23
C ALA A 35 -16.41 22.95 15.00
N ILE A 36 -17.54 22.39 15.40
CA ILE A 36 -18.64 23.11 16.07
C ILE A 36 -18.38 23.25 17.57
N PHE A 37 -17.97 22.17 18.23
CA PHE A 37 -17.89 22.05 19.69
C PHE A 37 -16.46 22.06 20.23
N GLY A 38 -15.44 22.15 19.36
CA GLY A 38 -14.02 22.09 19.74
C GLY A 38 -13.53 20.71 20.21
N SER A 39 -14.43 19.73 20.33
CA SER A 39 -14.11 18.34 20.67
C SER A 39 -14.81 17.40 19.68
N SER A 40 -14.04 16.45 19.14
CA SER A 40 -14.57 15.47 18.20
C SER A 40 -15.31 14.38 18.95
N PHE A 41 -16.62 14.35 18.78
CA PHE A 41 -17.44 13.23 19.23
C PHE A 41 -17.24 12.06 18.25
N THR A 42 -16.86 10.89 18.76
CA THR A 42 -16.64 9.68 17.96
C THR A 42 -17.51 8.56 18.50
N ILE A 43 -18.44 8.05 17.68
CA ILE A 43 -19.24 6.86 18.02
C ILE A 43 -18.34 5.62 18.04
N PHE A 44 -17.51 5.50 17.00
CA PHE A 44 -16.51 4.45 16.88
C PHE A 44 -15.12 5.07 17.01
N PRO A 45 -14.20 4.46 17.77
CA PRO A 45 -12.85 4.96 17.92
C PRO A 45 -12.10 4.91 16.58
N ILE A 46 -11.44 6.02 16.24
CA ILE A 46 -10.64 6.19 15.02
C ILE A 46 -9.17 6.29 15.42
N PRO A 47 -8.24 5.59 14.75
CA PRO A 47 -8.46 4.65 13.65
C PRO A 47 -9.02 3.30 14.07
N PHE A 48 -8.86 2.93 15.34
CA PHE A 48 -9.28 1.65 15.89
C PHE A 48 -9.50 1.73 17.40
N ALA A 49 -10.24 0.77 17.96
CA ALA A 49 -10.22 0.52 19.39
C ALA A 49 -8.95 -0.24 19.75
N ASP A 50 -8.15 0.31 20.66
CA ASP A 50 -6.96 -0.34 21.20
C ASP A 50 -7.30 -1.04 22.52
N TRP A 51 -7.02 -2.34 22.59
CA TRP A 51 -7.20 -3.16 23.78
C TRP A 51 -5.88 -3.72 24.32
N SER A 52 -4.75 -3.28 23.77
CA SER A 52 -3.42 -3.82 24.07
C SER A 52 -3.08 -3.74 25.55
N ASP A 53 -3.47 -2.64 26.22
CA ASP A 53 -3.25 -2.44 27.66
C ASP A 53 -4.07 -3.42 28.52
N TYR A 54 -5.27 -3.82 28.07
CA TYR A 54 -6.09 -4.82 28.77
C TYR A 54 -5.59 -6.24 28.53
N THR A 55 -5.00 -6.51 27.37
CA THR A 55 -4.50 -7.85 27.00
C THR A 55 -3.07 -8.11 27.42
N LYS A 56 -2.35 -7.13 27.99
CA LYS A 56 -0.91 -7.21 28.31
C LYS A 56 -0.50 -8.39 29.18
N SER A 57 -1.39 -8.89 30.04
CA SER A 57 -1.13 -10.04 30.92
C SER A 57 -1.13 -11.37 30.18
N TYR A 58 -1.96 -11.52 29.16
CA TYR A 58 -2.14 -12.76 28.40
C TYR A 58 -1.36 -12.76 27.09
N LEU A 59 -1.26 -11.60 26.44
CA LEU A 59 -0.64 -11.40 25.13
C LEU A 59 0.42 -10.29 25.19
N PRO A 60 1.56 -10.51 25.88
CA PRO A 60 2.65 -9.55 25.92
C PRO A 60 3.23 -9.31 24.52
N ALA A 61 3.60 -8.07 24.24
CA ALA A 61 4.12 -7.62 22.94
C ALA A 61 3.18 -7.86 21.74
N VAL A 62 1.87 -7.96 21.95
CA VAL A 62 0.86 -8.06 20.88
C VAL A 62 -0.02 -6.81 20.88
N ALA A 63 -0.10 -6.15 19.74
CA ALA A 63 -1.06 -5.08 19.54
C ALA A 63 -2.45 -5.69 19.27
N THR A 64 -3.40 -5.47 20.18
CA THR A 64 -4.75 -6.01 20.09
C THR A 64 -5.77 -4.89 19.96
N GLY A 65 -6.80 -5.16 19.15
CA GLY A 65 -7.86 -4.19 18.92
C GLY A 65 -8.61 -4.45 17.63
N LEU A 66 -9.53 -3.55 17.29
CA LEU A 66 -10.39 -3.67 16.12
C LEU A 66 -10.60 -2.31 15.44
N SER A 67 -10.42 -2.29 14.12
CA SER A 67 -10.89 -1.19 13.27
C SER A 67 -12.38 -1.35 12.99
N PHE A 68 -13.16 -0.32 13.29
CA PHE A 68 -14.60 -0.28 13.00
C PHE A 68 -14.91 0.31 11.61
N ASP A 69 -13.90 0.64 10.81
CA ASP A 69 -14.10 1.14 9.46
C ASP A 69 -14.66 0.05 8.54
N LEU A 70 -15.92 0.23 8.11
CA LEU A 70 -16.63 -0.64 7.19
C LEU A 70 -15.91 -0.81 5.83
N GLY A 71 -15.06 0.16 5.46
CA GLY A 71 -14.18 0.05 4.30
C GLY A 71 -13.29 -1.19 4.35
N ASN A 72 -12.84 -1.61 5.54
CA ASN A 72 -12.03 -2.83 5.70
C ASN A 72 -12.83 -4.10 5.37
N ILE A 73 -14.11 -4.16 5.72
CA ILE A 73 -14.99 -5.29 5.39
C ILE A 73 -15.21 -5.34 3.87
N ILE A 74 -15.42 -4.18 3.24
CA ILE A 74 -15.62 -4.08 1.79
C ILE A 74 -14.34 -4.46 1.03
N LEU A 75 -13.17 -4.00 1.46
CA LEU A 75 -11.89 -4.44 0.91
C LEU A 75 -11.70 -5.94 1.06
N GLY A 76 -12.06 -6.49 2.23
CA GLY A 76 -12.04 -7.93 2.48
C GLY A 76 -12.90 -8.74 1.51
N MET A 77 -14.06 -8.21 1.09
CA MET A 77 -14.92 -8.84 0.09
C MET A 77 -14.35 -8.79 -1.33
N VAL A 78 -13.55 -7.76 -1.65
CA VAL A 78 -12.96 -7.56 -3.00
C VAL A 78 -11.68 -8.38 -3.18
N MET A 79 -10.86 -8.46 -2.14
CA MET A 79 -9.56 -9.10 -2.21
C MET A 79 -9.66 -10.63 -2.38
N PRO A 80 -8.64 -11.29 -2.96
CA PRO A 80 -8.64 -12.75 -3.08
C PRO A 80 -8.79 -13.43 -1.73
N TYR A 81 -9.76 -14.35 -1.62
CA TYR A 81 -10.09 -15.01 -0.34
C TYR A 81 -8.88 -15.62 0.35
N PHE A 82 -8.03 -16.36 -0.37
CA PHE A 82 -6.85 -17.00 0.21
C PHE A 82 -5.80 -15.99 0.68
N ALA A 83 -5.73 -14.79 0.09
CA ALA A 83 -4.90 -13.73 0.64
C ALA A 83 -5.42 -13.24 1.99
N MET A 84 -6.74 -13.12 2.16
CA MET A 84 -7.33 -12.71 3.45
C MET A 84 -7.19 -13.79 4.52
N VAL A 85 -7.36 -15.07 4.15
CA VAL A 85 -7.06 -16.22 5.04
C VAL A 85 -5.60 -16.20 5.46
N GLY A 86 -4.69 -15.97 4.51
CA GLY A 86 -3.26 -15.84 4.78
C GLY A 86 -3.00 -14.74 5.78
N SER A 87 -3.53 -13.53 5.57
CA SER A 87 -3.38 -12.41 6.51
C SER A 87 -3.89 -12.75 7.90
N PHE A 88 -5.02 -13.46 8.01
CA PHE A 88 -5.56 -13.89 9.28
C PHE A 88 -4.66 -14.93 9.97
N ILE A 89 -4.12 -15.91 9.25
CA ILE A 89 -3.15 -16.87 9.78
C ILE A 89 -1.86 -16.15 10.22
N GLY A 90 -1.40 -15.17 9.44
CA GLY A 90 -0.27 -14.32 9.79
C GLY A 90 -0.50 -13.58 11.10
N LEU A 91 -1.68 -12.97 11.28
CA LEU A 91 -2.09 -12.33 12.53
C LEU A 91 -2.13 -13.31 13.71
N LEU A 92 -2.74 -14.48 13.53
CA LEU A 92 -2.75 -15.51 14.59
C LEU A 92 -1.33 -15.96 14.94
N SER A 93 -0.44 -16.01 13.94
CA SER A 93 0.97 -16.33 14.16
C SER A 93 1.63 -15.26 15.02
N THR A 94 1.35 -13.97 14.85
CA THR A 94 1.90 -12.92 15.73
C THR A 94 1.32 -12.97 17.13
N PHE A 95 0.04 -13.33 17.29
CA PHE A 95 -0.60 -13.50 18.60
C PHE A 95 0.04 -14.64 19.42
N ILE A 96 0.56 -15.67 18.75
CA ILE A 96 1.24 -16.79 19.41
C ILE A 96 2.74 -16.53 19.53
N MET A 97 3.38 -16.04 18.47
CA MET A 97 4.84 -15.87 18.42
C MET A 97 5.31 -14.70 19.26
N ASN A 98 4.64 -13.53 19.26
CA ASN A 98 5.16 -12.38 20.01
C ASN A 98 5.28 -12.65 21.51
N PRO A 99 4.29 -13.29 22.19
CA PRO A 99 4.47 -13.65 23.59
C PRO A 99 5.62 -14.63 23.85
N ILE A 100 5.85 -15.57 22.92
CA ILE A 100 6.97 -16.52 23.00
C ILE A 100 8.30 -15.78 22.81
N LEU A 101 8.39 -14.92 21.80
CA LEU A 101 9.58 -14.13 21.50
C LEU A 101 9.90 -13.13 22.61
N TYR A 102 8.89 -12.60 23.30
CA TYR A 102 9.06 -11.80 24.52
C TYR A 102 9.69 -12.63 25.64
N LYS A 103 9.16 -13.84 25.91
CA LYS A 103 9.72 -14.76 26.92
C LYS A 103 11.13 -15.26 26.57
N LEU A 104 11.47 -15.33 25.29
CA LEU A 104 12.81 -15.66 24.79
C LEU A 104 13.77 -14.47 24.77
N HIS A 105 13.37 -13.30 25.31
CA HIS A 105 14.16 -12.07 25.31
C HIS A 105 14.60 -11.61 23.92
N ILE A 106 13.75 -11.82 22.90
CA ILE A 106 13.96 -11.29 21.54
C ILE A 106 13.24 -9.94 21.37
N LEU A 107 12.04 -9.79 21.93
CA LEU A 107 11.29 -8.53 21.96
C LEU A 107 11.54 -7.80 23.28
N THR A 108 12.75 -7.28 23.47
CA THR A 108 13.22 -6.72 24.74
C THR A 108 12.69 -5.32 25.04
N SER A 109 12.30 -4.57 24.01
CA SER A 109 11.94 -3.15 24.14
C SER A 109 10.51 -2.91 24.62
N TRP A 110 9.65 -3.93 24.54
CA TRP A 110 8.25 -3.85 24.97
C TRP A 110 8.13 -3.69 26.49
N THR A 111 7.26 -2.77 26.92
CA THR A 111 6.94 -2.55 28.32
C THR A 111 5.44 -2.69 28.59
N PRO A 112 5.02 -3.26 29.74
CA PRO A 112 3.61 -3.32 30.11
C PRO A 112 3.00 -1.91 30.20
N GLY A 113 1.93 -1.66 29.46
CA GLY A 113 1.31 -0.35 29.33
C GLY A 113 1.53 0.32 27.97
N ASP A 114 2.41 -0.24 27.13
CA ASP A 114 2.58 0.24 25.77
C ASP A 114 1.28 0.15 24.96
N LYS A 115 0.95 1.22 24.23
CA LYS A 115 -0.17 1.24 23.29
C LYS A 115 0.22 0.61 21.96
N THR A 116 -0.76 0.34 21.09
CA THR A 116 -0.54 -0.26 19.76
C THR A 116 0.60 0.38 18.98
N VAL A 117 0.65 1.72 18.94
CA VAL A 117 1.69 2.46 18.20
C VAL A 117 3.09 2.14 18.75
N GLU A 118 3.25 2.15 20.06
CA GLU A 118 4.52 1.85 20.72
C GLU A 118 4.91 0.38 20.55
N ILE A 119 3.96 -0.53 20.73
CA ILE A 119 4.16 -1.97 20.52
C ILE A 119 4.65 -2.24 19.09
N MET A 120 3.97 -1.66 18.09
CA MET A 120 4.31 -1.85 16.69
C MET A 120 5.71 -1.31 16.39
N PHE A 121 6.06 -0.12 16.89
CA PHE A 121 7.38 0.46 16.69
C PHE A 121 8.50 -0.34 17.37
N LYS A 122 8.32 -0.69 18.64
CA LYS A 122 9.30 -1.45 19.43
C LYS A 122 9.53 -2.85 18.84
N ASN A 123 8.46 -3.56 18.52
CA ASN A 123 8.56 -4.85 17.85
C ASN A 123 9.21 -4.73 16.46
N TYR A 124 8.96 -3.62 15.74
CA TYR A 124 9.58 -3.36 14.45
C TYR A 124 11.09 -3.27 14.56
N ILE A 125 11.61 -2.47 15.50
CA ILE A 125 13.05 -2.38 15.77
C ILE A 125 13.61 -3.73 16.22
N ASP A 126 12.97 -4.38 17.21
CA ASP A 126 13.51 -5.58 17.85
C ASP A 126 13.56 -6.79 16.91
N LEU A 127 12.60 -6.95 15.99
CA LEU A 127 12.54 -8.14 15.13
C LEU A 127 12.04 -7.85 13.72
N TYR A 128 10.89 -7.19 13.57
CA TYR A 128 10.15 -7.20 12.30
C TYR A 128 10.84 -6.42 11.18
N PHE A 129 11.73 -5.48 11.49
CA PHE A 129 12.54 -4.79 10.50
C PHE A 129 13.46 -5.78 9.76
N SER A 130 14.37 -6.42 10.50
CA SER A 130 15.29 -7.43 9.94
C SER A 130 14.57 -8.67 9.41
N PHE A 131 13.60 -9.19 10.16
CA PHE A 131 12.83 -10.36 9.74
C PHE A 131 12.02 -10.07 8.47
N GLY A 132 11.45 -8.86 8.38
CA GLY A 132 10.72 -8.37 7.22
C GLY A 132 11.59 -8.28 5.96
N ILE A 133 12.86 -7.85 6.09
CA ILE A 133 13.86 -7.89 5.00
C ILE A 133 14.12 -9.34 4.55
N GLY A 134 14.23 -10.28 5.49
CA GLY A 134 14.38 -11.71 5.17
C GLY A 134 13.21 -12.28 4.38
N LEU A 135 11.98 -12.08 4.86
CA LEU A 135 10.75 -12.52 4.18
C LEU A 135 10.62 -11.93 2.77
N SER A 136 10.96 -10.66 2.67
CA SER A 136 11.03 -9.87 1.45
C SER A 136 11.98 -10.46 0.40
N LEU A 137 13.19 -10.84 0.81
CA LEU A 137 14.15 -11.53 -0.05
C LEU A 137 13.63 -12.91 -0.49
N ALA A 138 12.94 -13.65 0.39
CA ALA A 138 12.32 -14.92 0.04
C ALA A 138 11.25 -14.73 -1.06
N ILE A 139 10.39 -13.70 -0.94
CA ILE A 139 9.41 -13.36 -1.97
C ILE A 139 10.10 -13.07 -3.31
N ALA A 140 11.17 -12.28 -3.31
CA ALA A 140 11.90 -11.96 -4.53
C ALA A 140 12.42 -13.22 -5.22
N VAL A 141 13.07 -14.13 -4.46
CA VAL A 141 13.58 -15.42 -4.97
C VAL A 141 12.44 -16.29 -5.50
N ILE A 142 11.32 -16.37 -4.79
CA ILE A 142 10.11 -17.11 -5.22
C ILE A 142 9.53 -16.53 -6.52
N GLY A 143 9.46 -15.20 -6.61
CA GLY A 143 9.02 -14.48 -7.81
C GLY A 143 9.89 -14.85 -9.02
N PHE A 144 11.22 -14.80 -8.86
CA PHE A 144 12.14 -15.22 -9.92
C PHE A 144 11.98 -16.70 -10.28
N MET A 145 11.87 -17.61 -9.30
CA MET A 145 11.64 -19.04 -9.56
C MET A 145 10.34 -19.29 -10.34
N ALA A 146 9.26 -18.57 -10.00
CA ALA A 146 7.99 -18.65 -10.70
C ALA A 146 8.14 -18.20 -12.17
N VAL A 147 8.87 -17.10 -12.43
CA VAL A 147 9.20 -16.64 -13.79
C VAL A 147 9.95 -17.70 -14.58
N PHE A 148 10.98 -18.31 -14.00
CA PHE A 148 11.79 -19.33 -14.68
C PHE A 148 10.97 -20.58 -15.02
N LYS A 149 10.16 -21.09 -14.08
CA LYS A 149 9.25 -22.23 -14.32
C LYS A 149 8.26 -21.94 -15.46
N LEU A 150 7.69 -20.75 -15.47
CA LEU A 150 6.71 -20.31 -16.45
C LEU A 150 7.34 -20.12 -17.85
N LYS A 151 8.57 -19.60 -17.92
CA LYS A 151 9.34 -19.50 -19.17
C LYS A 151 9.60 -20.88 -19.77
N LYS A 152 9.97 -21.87 -18.94
CA LYS A 152 10.22 -23.25 -19.36
C LYS A 152 8.95 -23.94 -19.90
N LYS A 153 7.82 -23.79 -19.20
CA LYS A 153 6.52 -24.35 -19.62
C LYS A 153 6.04 -23.73 -20.94
N ARG A 154 6.22 -22.43 -21.12
CA ARG A 154 5.79 -21.73 -22.34
C ARG A 154 6.75 -21.92 -23.52
N GLN A 155 8.01 -22.26 -23.28
CA GLN A 155 8.89 -22.72 -24.36
C GLN A 155 8.37 -24.02 -25.00
N GLN A 156 7.64 -24.84 -24.22
CA GLN A 156 6.96 -26.04 -24.71
C GLN A 156 5.60 -25.71 -25.38
N ASP A 157 4.86 -24.71 -24.87
CA ASP A 157 3.56 -24.30 -25.46
C ASP A 157 3.70 -23.34 -26.67
N ARG A 158 4.86 -22.69 -26.86
CA ARG A 158 5.12 -21.80 -28.01
C ARG A 158 5.16 -22.55 -29.35
N ASP A 159 5.46 -23.85 -29.30
CA ASP A 159 5.46 -24.72 -30.47
C ASP A 159 4.03 -25.10 -30.91
N ALA A 160 3.01 -24.81 -30.09
CA ALA A 160 1.62 -25.22 -30.34
C ALA A 160 0.68 -24.11 -30.84
N ASN A 161 0.98 -22.82 -30.59
CA ASN A 161 0.09 -21.73 -31.06
C ASN A 161 0.80 -20.36 -31.15
N PRO A 162 1.18 -19.88 -32.36
CA PRO A 162 1.63 -18.52 -32.54
C PRO A 162 0.40 -17.60 -32.54
N LEU A 163 -0.11 -17.25 -31.36
CA LEU A 163 -1.14 -16.21 -31.25
C LEU A 163 -0.60 -14.93 -31.91
N GLY A 164 -1.20 -14.57 -33.04
CA GLY A 164 -0.85 -13.42 -33.86
C GLY A 164 -0.88 -12.13 -33.04
N SER A 165 0.24 -11.42 -33.09
CA SER A 165 0.43 -10.09 -32.52
C SER A 165 -0.14 -9.02 -33.45
N ASP A 166 -1.37 -9.19 -33.94
CA ASP A 166 -2.00 -8.16 -34.75
C ASP A 166 -2.43 -7.04 -33.80
N VAL A 167 -1.52 -6.09 -33.64
CA VAL A 167 -1.78 -4.82 -32.99
C VAL A 167 -2.95 -4.16 -33.73
N PRO A 168 -4.07 -3.85 -33.07
CA PRO A 168 -5.19 -3.20 -33.74
C PRO A 168 -4.75 -1.90 -34.41
N ALA A 169 -4.94 -1.82 -35.72
CA ALA A 169 -4.57 -0.65 -36.50
C ALA A 169 -5.34 0.59 -35.98
N GLY A 170 -4.64 1.71 -35.78
CA GLY A 170 -5.26 2.99 -35.41
C GLY A 170 -5.54 3.21 -33.92
N ARG A 171 -4.96 2.42 -33.01
CA ARG A 171 -5.11 2.61 -31.54
C ARG A 171 -4.48 3.89 -30.99
N GLY A 172 -3.66 4.58 -31.79
CA GLY A 172 -3.04 5.88 -31.46
C GLY A 172 -1.68 5.77 -30.76
N ASP A 173 -0.85 4.81 -31.18
CA ASP A 173 0.49 4.63 -30.63
C ASP A 173 1.44 5.80 -30.95
N ILE A 174 2.30 6.10 -29.99
CA ILE A 174 3.46 6.96 -30.20
C ILE A 174 4.57 6.09 -30.82
N PRO A 175 5.30 6.56 -31.84
CA PRO A 175 6.44 5.81 -32.38
C PRO A 175 7.46 5.50 -31.29
N ASN A 176 7.94 4.25 -31.23
CA ASN A 176 8.84 3.75 -30.18
C ASN A 176 10.06 4.64 -29.94
N ARG A 177 10.58 5.31 -30.98
CA ARG A 177 11.71 6.24 -30.86
C ARG A 177 11.40 7.39 -29.90
N PHE A 178 10.22 8.00 -30.01
CA PHE A 178 9.83 9.10 -29.13
C PHE A 178 9.61 8.62 -27.69
N VAL A 179 9.09 7.41 -27.49
CA VAL A 179 8.93 6.81 -26.16
C VAL A 179 10.28 6.59 -25.47
N VAL A 180 11.26 6.05 -26.20
CA VAL A 180 12.62 5.87 -25.66
C VAL A 180 13.24 7.23 -25.38
N TRP A 181 13.10 8.21 -26.28
CA TRP A 181 13.62 9.55 -26.07
C TRP A 181 13.01 10.25 -24.86
N THR A 182 11.68 10.23 -24.68
CA THR A 182 11.03 10.85 -23.53
C THR A 182 11.45 10.18 -22.23
N TYR A 183 11.59 8.84 -22.23
CA TYR A 183 12.12 8.10 -21.09
C TYR A 183 13.56 8.51 -20.73
N LEU A 184 14.46 8.55 -21.71
CA LEU A 184 15.85 8.98 -21.48
C LEU A 184 15.91 10.42 -20.97
N VAL A 185 15.20 11.35 -21.61
CA VAL A 185 15.20 12.77 -21.23
C VAL A 185 14.64 12.97 -19.82
N SER A 186 13.49 12.37 -19.50
CA SER A 186 12.91 12.46 -18.16
C SER A 186 13.83 11.87 -17.10
N THR A 187 14.40 10.69 -17.34
CA THR A 187 15.32 10.01 -16.42
C THR A 187 16.57 10.86 -16.18
N VAL A 188 17.15 11.45 -17.24
CA VAL A 188 18.28 12.38 -17.12
C VAL A 188 17.90 13.60 -16.29
N ILE A 189 16.73 14.21 -16.53
CA ILE A 189 16.27 15.36 -15.73
C ILE A 189 16.17 14.99 -14.24
N TYR A 190 15.59 13.84 -13.91
CA TYR A 190 15.55 13.34 -12.52
C TYR A 190 16.95 13.21 -11.92
N ILE A 191 17.89 12.62 -12.66
CA ILE A 191 19.28 12.44 -12.20
C ILE A 191 19.98 13.79 -12.00
N LEU A 192 19.80 14.74 -12.91
CA LEU A 192 20.42 16.07 -12.83
C LEU A 192 19.87 16.88 -11.65
N VAL A 193 18.55 16.89 -11.45
CA VAL A 193 17.91 17.60 -10.33
C VAL A 193 18.34 16.99 -9.00
N SER A 194 18.35 15.65 -8.89
CA SER A 194 18.80 14.97 -7.68
C SER A 194 20.30 15.15 -7.43
N GLY A 195 21.11 15.16 -8.49
CA GLY A 195 22.54 15.47 -8.42
C GLY A 195 22.79 16.88 -7.89
N TYR A 196 22.01 17.86 -8.37
CA TYR A 196 22.07 19.23 -7.87
C TYR A 196 21.70 19.33 -6.37
N LEU A 197 20.62 18.68 -5.93
CA LEU A 197 20.17 18.70 -4.53
C LEU A 197 21.16 18.05 -3.55
N ILE A 198 21.98 17.11 -4.01
CA ILE A 198 22.92 16.33 -3.18
C ILE A 198 24.38 16.78 -3.34
N ASN A 199 24.62 17.92 -3.99
CA ASN A 199 25.96 18.43 -4.34
C ASN A 199 26.82 17.41 -5.11
N TRP A 200 26.21 16.65 -6.02
CA TRP A 200 26.87 15.72 -6.95
C TRP A 200 27.71 14.62 -6.28
N HIS A 201 27.27 14.12 -5.12
CA HIS A 201 27.95 13.02 -4.42
C HIS A 201 28.16 11.78 -5.34
N PRO A 202 29.41 11.34 -5.61
CA PRO A 202 29.69 10.32 -6.62
C PRO A 202 28.96 9.00 -6.40
N GLY A 203 28.89 8.51 -5.16
CA GLY A 203 28.20 7.28 -4.82
C GLY A 203 26.69 7.35 -5.04
N VAL A 204 26.08 8.52 -4.80
CA VAL A 204 24.64 8.71 -5.02
C VAL A 204 24.34 8.79 -6.51
N MET A 205 25.20 9.46 -7.29
CA MET A 205 25.05 9.52 -8.74
C MET A 205 25.09 8.14 -9.40
N ILE A 206 25.99 7.25 -8.96
CA ILE A 206 26.03 5.86 -9.43
C ILE A 206 24.72 5.14 -9.14
N VAL A 207 24.19 5.29 -7.92
CA VAL A 207 22.91 4.70 -7.51
C VAL A 207 21.75 5.23 -8.35
N LEU A 208 21.70 6.54 -8.63
CA LEU A 208 20.65 7.16 -9.45
C LEU A 208 20.71 6.69 -10.90
N VAL A 209 21.92 6.56 -11.48
CA VAL A 209 22.13 6.03 -12.84
C VAL A 209 21.73 4.57 -12.92
N PHE A 210 22.12 3.77 -11.91
CA PHE A 210 21.70 2.37 -11.79
C PHE A 210 20.17 2.26 -11.74
N PHE A 211 19.51 3.08 -10.91
CA PHE A 211 18.06 3.03 -10.79
C PHE A 211 17.37 3.42 -12.11
N GLY A 212 17.78 4.54 -12.70
CA GLY A 212 17.14 5.09 -13.89
C GLY A 212 17.36 4.26 -15.16
N PHE A 213 18.57 3.76 -15.42
CA PHE A 213 18.87 3.10 -16.70
C PHE A 213 18.91 1.58 -16.64
N LEU A 214 19.08 0.99 -15.46
CA LEU A 214 19.20 -0.46 -15.32
C LEU A 214 18.02 -1.06 -14.55
N TYR A 215 17.79 -0.61 -13.32
CA TYR A 215 16.76 -1.18 -12.45
C TYR A 215 15.35 -0.98 -13.00
N THR A 216 14.95 0.27 -13.29
CA THR A 216 13.58 0.60 -13.73
C THR A 216 13.17 -0.15 -15.00
N PRO A 217 13.99 -0.21 -16.07
CA PRO A 217 13.64 -0.99 -17.26
C PRO A 217 13.51 -2.49 -16.99
N ILE A 218 14.42 -3.07 -16.20
CA ILE A 218 14.40 -4.50 -15.86
C ILE A 218 13.16 -4.84 -15.05
N ILE A 219 12.90 -4.10 -13.96
CA ILE A 219 11.77 -4.39 -13.08
C ILE A 219 10.44 -4.16 -13.79
N SER A 220 10.33 -3.09 -14.59
CA SER A 220 9.12 -2.81 -15.38
C SER A 220 8.82 -3.92 -16.39
N TYR A 221 9.85 -4.46 -17.07
CA TYR A 221 9.68 -5.57 -17.99
C TYR A 221 9.26 -6.87 -17.28
N VAL A 222 9.93 -7.21 -16.18
CA VAL A 222 9.61 -8.41 -15.39
C VAL A 222 8.20 -8.32 -14.84
N THR A 223 7.81 -7.17 -14.27
CA THR A 223 6.47 -6.91 -13.76
C THR A 223 5.42 -6.97 -14.86
N ALA A 224 5.60 -6.26 -15.98
CA ALA A 224 4.64 -6.30 -17.10
C ALA A 224 4.34 -7.73 -17.56
N ARG A 225 5.39 -8.56 -17.64
CA ARG A 225 5.28 -9.96 -18.05
C ARG A 225 4.59 -10.81 -16.98
N LEU A 226 4.90 -10.60 -15.71
CA LEU A 226 4.29 -11.35 -14.61
C LEU A 226 2.84 -10.96 -14.36
N GLU A 227 2.51 -9.70 -14.49
CA GLU A 227 1.15 -9.22 -14.34
C GLU A 227 0.27 -9.74 -15.48
N GLY A 228 0.78 -9.73 -16.71
CA GLY A 228 0.08 -10.29 -17.87
C GLY A 228 -0.13 -11.81 -17.82
N ILE A 229 0.69 -12.58 -17.08
CA ILE A 229 0.56 -14.05 -17.03
C ILE A 229 -0.04 -14.56 -15.73
N ALA A 230 0.32 -13.95 -14.60
CA ALA A 230 -0.04 -14.41 -13.26
C ALA A 230 -0.79 -13.35 -12.44
N GLY A 231 -1.00 -12.14 -12.98
CA GLY A 231 -1.61 -11.03 -12.24
C GLY A 231 -0.80 -10.61 -11.00
N GLN A 232 0.52 -10.80 -11.04
CA GLN A 232 1.43 -10.49 -9.92
C GLN A 232 2.40 -9.37 -10.30
N VAL A 233 2.70 -8.51 -9.34
CA VAL A 233 3.71 -7.45 -9.47
C VAL A 233 4.97 -7.86 -8.72
N VAL A 234 6.14 -7.61 -9.30
CA VAL A 234 7.42 -7.75 -8.60
C VAL A 234 7.88 -6.40 -8.14
N GLU A 235 8.13 -6.32 -6.85
CA GLU A 235 8.77 -5.19 -6.21
C GLU A 235 9.92 -5.75 -5.37
N ILE A 236 11.11 -5.18 -5.50
CA ILE A 236 12.24 -5.53 -4.65
C ILE A 236 12.17 -4.61 -3.42
N PRO A 237 11.76 -5.12 -2.26
CA PRO A 237 11.66 -4.33 -1.04
C PRO A 237 13.05 -3.88 -0.55
N TYR A 238 13.08 -2.72 0.10
CA TYR A 238 14.27 -2.10 0.70
C TYR A 238 15.44 -1.80 -0.26
N ILE A 239 15.28 -1.96 -1.58
CA ILE A 239 16.39 -1.74 -2.51
C ILE A 239 16.85 -0.28 -2.53
N ARG A 240 15.92 0.67 -2.35
CA ARG A 240 16.23 2.10 -2.25
C ARG A 240 17.07 2.39 -1.02
N GLU A 241 16.58 1.92 0.13
CA GLU A 241 17.20 2.10 1.45
C GLU A 241 18.62 1.51 1.46
N LEU A 242 18.78 0.27 0.99
CA LEU A 242 20.07 -0.40 0.91
C LEU A 242 21.02 0.31 -0.04
N SER A 243 20.54 0.75 -1.22
CA SER A 243 21.38 1.46 -2.18
C SER A 243 21.84 2.82 -1.63
N PHE A 244 20.99 3.51 -0.87
CA PHE A 244 21.34 4.76 -0.20
C PHE A 244 22.40 4.56 0.87
N ILE A 245 22.26 3.55 1.72
CA ILE A 245 23.25 3.22 2.74
C ILE A 245 24.59 2.82 2.09
N LEU A 246 24.56 1.99 1.06
CA LEU A 246 25.75 1.54 0.33
C LEU A 246 26.39 2.64 -0.52
N SER A 247 25.67 3.73 -0.81
CA SER A 247 26.21 4.89 -1.55
C SER A 247 27.29 5.64 -0.76
N GLY A 248 27.40 5.41 0.55
CA GLY A 248 28.35 6.08 1.44
C GLY A 248 28.00 7.52 1.79
N TYR A 249 26.82 8.01 1.37
CA TYR A 249 26.37 9.37 1.67
C TYR A 249 26.13 9.57 3.17
N GLN A 250 26.61 10.69 3.71
CA GLN A 250 26.40 11.09 5.10
C GLN A 250 25.39 12.24 5.19
N GLY A 251 24.34 12.05 5.98
CA GLY A 251 23.27 13.01 6.22
C GLY A 251 21.90 12.56 5.70
N VAL A 252 20.88 13.38 5.96
CA VAL A 252 19.47 13.04 5.68
C VAL A 252 19.04 13.43 4.25
N GLY A 253 19.77 14.33 3.59
CA GLY A 253 19.38 14.90 2.29
C GLY A 253 19.04 13.86 1.21
N ILE A 254 19.73 12.73 1.19
CA ILE A 254 19.49 11.63 0.24
C ILE A 254 18.06 11.06 0.30
N TRP A 255 17.40 11.13 1.45
CA TRP A 255 16.05 10.58 1.63
C TRP A 255 14.97 11.44 0.98
N PHE A 256 15.26 12.71 0.72
CA PHE A 256 14.32 13.68 0.15
C PHE A 256 14.53 13.94 -1.34
N ILE A 257 15.55 13.32 -1.98
CA ILE A 257 15.77 13.48 -3.42
C ILE A 257 14.76 12.66 -4.24
N PRO A 258 14.31 13.16 -5.40
CA PRO A 258 13.48 12.37 -6.30
C PRO A 258 14.31 11.25 -6.94
N THR A 259 13.94 10.00 -6.68
CA THR A 259 14.66 8.83 -7.21
C THR A 259 13.97 8.28 -8.45
N PRO A 260 14.71 8.02 -9.56
CA PRO A 260 14.16 7.42 -10.77
C PRO A 260 13.96 5.91 -10.57
N MET A 261 13.05 5.52 -9.67
CA MET A 261 12.74 4.13 -9.31
C MET A 261 11.27 3.79 -9.61
N ALA A 262 10.79 4.18 -10.79
CA ALA A 262 9.43 3.85 -11.21
C ALA A 262 9.31 2.36 -11.60
N ASN A 263 8.10 1.81 -11.46
CA ASN A 263 7.72 0.51 -12.02
C ASN A 263 6.55 0.72 -12.97
N TYR A 264 6.80 0.55 -14.28
CA TYR A 264 5.80 0.79 -15.33
C TYR A 264 5.01 -0.47 -15.73
N GLY A 265 5.14 -1.57 -14.99
CA GLY A 265 4.51 -2.84 -15.33
C GLY A 265 2.98 -2.78 -15.32
N ALA A 266 2.38 -2.22 -14.27
CA ALA A 266 0.92 -2.06 -14.14
C ALA A 266 0.32 -1.17 -15.22
N GLN A 267 1.07 -0.15 -15.65
CA GLN A 267 0.68 0.76 -16.72
C GLN A 267 0.54 0.00 -18.05
N THR A 268 1.37 -1.02 -18.32
CA THR A 268 1.20 -1.85 -19.53
C THR A 268 -0.13 -2.61 -19.53
N VAL A 269 -0.57 -3.10 -18.37
CA VAL A 269 -1.87 -3.76 -18.20
C VAL A 269 -3.01 -2.76 -18.37
N PHE A 270 -2.86 -1.55 -17.83
CA PHE A 270 -3.81 -0.47 -18.03
C PHE A 270 -3.98 -0.10 -19.53
N TYR A 271 -2.89 0.01 -20.29
CA TYR A 271 -2.96 0.22 -21.74
C TYR A 271 -3.67 -0.94 -22.46
N ARG A 272 -3.45 -2.19 -22.01
CA ARG A 272 -4.18 -3.34 -22.55
C ARG A 272 -5.67 -3.30 -22.20
N GLN A 273 -6.02 -2.87 -20.99
CA GLN A 273 -7.42 -2.67 -20.59
C GLN A 273 -8.08 -1.58 -21.43
N ALA A 274 -7.41 -0.46 -21.64
CA ALA A 274 -7.89 0.64 -22.48
C ALA A 274 -8.12 0.18 -23.94
N GLU A 275 -7.22 -0.64 -24.48
CA GLU A 275 -7.38 -1.27 -25.79
C GLU A 275 -8.64 -2.16 -25.83
N LEU A 276 -8.84 -3.03 -24.83
CA LEU A 276 -9.99 -3.92 -24.73
C LEU A 276 -11.33 -3.17 -24.55
N THR A 277 -11.30 -1.98 -23.94
CA THR A 277 -12.49 -1.12 -23.82
C THR A 277 -12.74 -0.24 -25.04
N GLY A 278 -11.90 -0.33 -26.08
CA GLY A 278 -12.02 0.48 -27.30
C GLY A 278 -11.60 1.95 -27.10
N THR A 279 -10.84 2.25 -26.06
CA THR A 279 -10.37 3.61 -25.76
C THR A 279 -9.09 3.90 -26.55
N ARG A 280 -9.09 4.99 -27.32
CA ARG A 280 -7.88 5.45 -28.04
C ARG A 280 -6.83 5.96 -27.05
N PHE A 281 -5.57 5.57 -27.22
CA PHE A 281 -4.49 6.01 -26.33
C PHE A 281 -4.31 7.52 -26.33
N THR A 282 -4.48 8.17 -27.48
CA THR A 282 -4.48 9.65 -27.59
C THR A 282 -5.52 10.33 -26.71
N SER A 283 -6.65 9.68 -26.43
CA SER A 283 -7.66 10.21 -25.52
C SER A 283 -7.20 10.18 -24.07
N LEU A 284 -6.44 9.15 -23.67
CA LEU A 284 -5.86 9.05 -22.33
C LEU A 284 -4.86 10.20 -22.11
N TRP A 285 -3.92 10.38 -23.04
CA TRP A 285 -2.94 11.46 -22.96
C TRP A 285 -3.58 12.84 -22.94
N LYS A 286 -4.60 13.08 -23.79
CA LYS A 286 -5.36 14.33 -23.75
C LYS A 286 -6.00 14.54 -22.38
N SER A 287 -6.66 13.52 -21.85
CA SER A 287 -7.30 13.63 -20.53
C SER A 287 -6.29 13.96 -19.43
N GLU A 288 -5.09 13.36 -19.46
CA GLU A 288 -4.05 13.62 -18.49
C GLU A 288 -3.48 15.05 -18.61
N VAL A 289 -3.23 15.53 -19.84
CA VAL A 289 -2.80 16.92 -20.08
C VAL A 289 -3.86 17.94 -19.64
N TYR A 290 -5.15 17.66 -19.83
CA TYR A 290 -6.23 18.55 -19.37
C TYR A 290 -6.41 18.50 -17.84
N LEU A 291 -6.31 17.31 -17.23
CA LEU A 291 -6.52 17.13 -15.79
C LEU A 291 -5.32 17.60 -14.97
N PHE A 292 -4.10 17.48 -15.47
CA PHE A 292 -2.88 17.82 -14.73
C PHE A 292 -2.86 19.24 -14.16
N PRO A 293 -3.12 20.34 -14.92
CA PRO A 293 -3.12 21.68 -14.36
C PRO A 293 -4.25 21.88 -13.34
N VAL A 294 -5.43 21.31 -13.60
CA VAL A 294 -6.57 21.36 -12.67
C VAL A 294 -6.22 20.66 -11.36
N MET A 295 -5.59 19.49 -11.45
CA MET A 295 -5.14 18.70 -10.30
C MET A 295 -4.07 19.44 -9.51
N ILE A 296 -3.10 20.10 -10.15
CA ILE A 296 -2.08 20.90 -9.44
C ILE A 296 -2.74 22.03 -8.66
N ILE A 297 -3.57 22.84 -9.33
CA ILE A 297 -4.24 23.98 -8.70
C ILE A 297 -5.12 23.51 -7.54
N ALA A 298 -5.92 22.47 -7.77
CA ALA A 298 -6.76 21.88 -6.74
C ALA A 298 -5.95 21.31 -5.58
N THR A 299 -4.82 20.64 -5.84
CA THR A 299 -3.94 20.09 -4.80
C THR A 299 -3.31 21.20 -3.95
N ILE A 300 -2.80 22.26 -4.57
CA ILE A 300 -2.22 23.41 -3.85
C ILE A 300 -3.28 24.10 -3.01
N ALA A 301 -4.47 24.34 -3.58
CA ALA A 301 -5.59 24.92 -2.86
C ALA A 301 -5.98 24.04 -1.65
N PHE A 302 -6.18 22.74 -1.87
CA PHE A 302 -6.56 21.79 -0.83
C PHE A 302 -5.49 21.64 0.26
N ALA A 303 -4.21 21.61 -0.12
CA ALA A 303 -3.11 21.59 0.84
C ALA A 303 -3.13 22.86 1.70
N SER A 304 -3.21 24.04 1.08
CA SER A 304 -3.33 25.32 1.81
C SER A 304 -4.53 25.32 2.76
N PHE A 305 -5.65 24.70 2.37
CA PHE A 305 -6.84 24.60 3.22
C PHE A 305 -6.65 23.65 4.39
N ILE A 306 -6.04 22.47 4.19
CA ILE A 306 -5.74 21.53 5.27
C ILE A 306 -4.85 22.20 6.32
N TRP A 307 -3.78 22.88 5.91
CA TRP A 307 -2.89 23.58 6.84
C TRP A 307 -3.55 24.77 7.55
N GLY A 308 -4.58 25.37 6.96
CA GLY A 308 -5.34 26.48 7.57
C GLY A 308 -6.41 26.06 8.59
N LEU A 309 -6.83 24.79 8.62
CA LEU A 309 -7.87 24.33 9.55
C LEU A 309 -7.40 24.25 10.99
N GLY A 310 -6.13 23.92 11.22
CA GLY A 310 -5.57 23.77 12.55
C GLY A 310 -4.22 23.09 12.48
N GLU A 311 -3.55 23.05 13.62
CA GLU A 311 -2.25 22.40 13.72
C GLU A 311 -2.36 20.90 13.40
N ILE A 312 -1.35 20.37 12.72
CA ILE A 312 -1.23 18.95 12.42
C ILE A 312 -0.02 18.44 13.21
N PRO A 313 -0.18 17.46 14.12
CA PRO A 313 -1.42 16.76 14.51
C PRO A 313 -2.31 17.54 15.50
N SER A 314 -3.63 17.34 15.43
CA SER A 314 -4.60 17.86 16.41
C SER A 314 -5.85 16.96 16.50
N SER A 315 -6.75 17.24 17.46
CA SER A 315 -8.02 16.53 17.64
C SER A 315 -8.95 16.60 16.43
N ILE A 316 -8.77 17.61 15.57
CA ILE A 316 -9.49 17.76 14.29
C ILE A 316 -9.09 16.66 13.29
N TYR A 317 -7.90 16.08 13.45
CA TYR A 317 -7.36 14.99 12.63
C TYR A 317 -7.11 13.72 13.45
N PRO A 318 -8.14 13.00 13.94
CA PRO A 318 -7.97 11.88 14.86
C PRO A 318 -7.04 10.77 14.34
N PHE A 319 -7.14 10.44 13.05
CA PHE A 319 -6.27 9.45 12.42
C PHE A 319 -4.80 9.89 12.45
N THR A 320 -4.56 11.14 12.02
CA THR A 320 -3.22 11.73 11.99
C THR A 320 -2.65 11.83 13.39
N GLN A 321 -3.44 12.27 14.37
CA GLN A 321 -3.00 12.40 15.75
C GLN A 321 -2.45 11.10 16.33
N GLN A 322 -3.05 9.95 16.00
CA GLN A 322 -2.56 8.66 16.49
C GLN A 322 -1.44 8.07 15.63
N MET A 323 -1.54 8.17 14.30
CA MET A 323 -0.63 7.44 13.40
C MET A 323 0.61 8.24 13.00
N TRP A 324 0.58 9.57 13.11
CA TRP A 324 1.68 10.42 12.67
C TRP A 324 2.97 10.11 13.40
N GLU A 325 2.91 9.91 14.72
CA GLU A 325 4.09 9.56 15.51
C GLU A 325 4.70 8.23 15.08
N LEU A 326 3.88 7.20 14.83
CA LEU A 326 4.35 5.89 14.34
C LEU A 326 5.08 6.04 13.00
N ASN A 327 4.45 6.75 12.06
CA ASN A 327 4.99 6.95 10.72
C ASN A 327 6.28 7.78 10.76
N ALA A 328 6.31 8.84 11.57
CA ALA A 328 7.49 9.69 11.75
C ALA A 328 8.64 8.91 12.37
N LYS A 329 8.38 8.14 13.43
CA LYS A 329 9.40 7.28 14.08
C LYS A 329 9.98 6.25 13.12
N ASN A 330 9.14 5.56 12.35
CA ASN A 330 9.59 4.60 11.34
C ASN A 330 10.41 5.27 10.21
N ALA A 331 9.98 6.44 9.74
CA ALA A 331 10.71 7.20 8.71
C ALA A 331 12.07 7.69 9.22
N ILE A 332 12.11 8.27 10.42
CA ILE A 332 13.33 8.79 11.04
C ILE A 332 14.31 7.66 11.35
N LEU A 333 13.83 6.49 11.79
CA LEU A 333 14.68 5.30 11.99
C LEU A 333 15.46 4.96 10.72
N VAL A 334 14.76 4.87 9.58
CA VAL A 334 15.40 4.59 8.29
C VAL A 334 16.33 5.72 7.87
N MET A 335 15.92 6.98 8.05
CA MET A 335 16.74 8.15 7.72
C MET A 335 18.02 8.26 8.55
N SER A 336 17.99 7.82 9.81
CA SER A 336 19.15 7.80 10.71
C SER A 336 20.23 6.79 10.29
N SER A 337 19.94 5.89 9.34
CA SER A 337 20.93 4.95 8.82
C SER A 337 22.09 5.62 8.07
N THR A 338 21.90 6.85 7.57
CA THR A 338 22.90 7.59 6.79
C THR A 338 23.54 8.73 7.58
N THR A 339 23.25 8.94 8.87
CA THR A 339 23.80 10.08 9.64
C THR A 339 25.19 9.84 10.24
N GLY A 340 25.77 8.64 10.06
CA GLY A 340 27.16 8.34 10.43
C GLY A 340 27.42 8.09 11.92
N GLU A 341 26.48 8.41 12.79
CA GLU A 341 26.50 8.07 14.21
C GLU A 341 25.92 6.67 14.47
N TYR A 342 26.20 6.11 15.65
CA TYR A 342 25.56 4.88 16.14
C TYR A 342 24.03 5.09 16.13
N SER A 343 23.35 4.50 15.16
CA SER A 343 21.91 4.68 14.98
C SER A 343 21.15 3.44 15.43
N GLN A 344 19.94 3.65 15.97
CA GLN A 344 19.00 2.57 16.30
C GLN A 344 18.71 1.66 15.10
N PHE A 345 18.94 2.15 13.88
CA PHE A 345 18.91 1.36 12.67
C PHE A 345 19.98 0.25 12.63
N GLN A 346 21.22 0.54 13.04
CA GLN A 346 22.29 -0.46 13.07
C GLN A 346 22.01 -1.55 14.09
N GLU A 347 21.34 -1.22 15.19
CA GLU A 347 20.87 -2.18 16.18
C GLU A 347 19.67 -3.01 15.67
N ALA A 348 18.76 -2.36 14.94
CA ALA A 348 17.61 -3.01 14.32
C ALA A 348 18.02 -3.98 13.18
N LEU A 349 19.12 -3.72 12.49
CA LEU A 349 19.63 -4.53 11.38
C LEU A 349 20.53 -5.67 11.87
N SER A 350 19.99 -6.87 11.96
CA SER A 350 20.70 -8.09 12.34
C SER A 350 20.67 -9.11 11.20
N GLY A 351 21.85 -9.43 10.67
CA GLY A 351 21.99 -10.45 9.62
C GLY A 351 21.41 -11.81 10.01
N THR A 352 21.49 -12.19 11.29
CA THR A 352 20.87 -13.43 11.81
C THR A 352 19.35 -13.38 11.70
N LYS A 353 18.72 -12.28 12.12
CA LYS A 353 17.25 -12.11 12.04
C LYS A 353 16.78 -12.07 10.57
N VAL A 354 17.57 -11.46 9.68
CA VAL A 354 17.33 -11.50 8.22
C VAL A 354 17.40 -12.93 7.69
N GLY A 355 18.44 -13.70 8.06
CA GLY A 355 18.62 -15.09 7.65
C GLY A 355 17.48 -16.00 8.13
N VAL A 356 17.02 -15.81 9.37
CA VAL A 356 15.85 -16.53 9.91
C VAL A 356 14.59 -16.14 9.13
N GLY A 357 14.36 -14.85 8.87
CA GLY A 357 13.22 -14.41 8.04
C GLY A 357 13.21 -15.01 6.64
N PHE A 358 14.38 -15.05 5.99
CA PHE A 358 14.53 -15.69 4.69
C PHE A 358 14.25 -17.20 4.75
N GLY A 359 14.84 -17.89 5.73
CA GLY A 359 14.64 -19.33 5.93
C GLY A 359 13.18 -19.69 6.22
N VAL A 360 12.50 -18.92 7.08
CA VAL A 360 11.07 -19.09 7.38
C VAL A 360 10.23 -18.82 6.12
N GLY A 361 10.50 -17.74 5.39
CA GLY A 361 9.77 -17.42 4.15
C GLY A 361 9.88 -18.53 3.10
N MET A 362 11.09 -19.03 2.87
CA MET A 362 11.36 -20.15 1.95
C MET A 362 10.75 -21.46 2.45
N GLY A 363 10.82 -21.73 3.75
CA GLY A 363 10.24 -22.93 4.38
C GLY A 363 8.72 -22.95 4.26
N VAL A 364 8.05 -21.84 4.60
CA VAL A 364 6.59 -21.70 4.44
C VAL A 364 6.20 -21.85 2.98
N PHE A 365 6.94 -21.23 2.05
CA PHE A 365 6.69 -21.44 0.62
C PHE A 365 6.87 -22.90 0.21
N GLY A 366 7.91 -23.58 0.66
CA GLY A 366 8.16 -25.00 0.38
C GLY A 366 7.02 -25.89 0.89
N LEU A 367 6.55 -25.65 2.12
CA LEU A 367 5.39 -26.34 2.69
C LEU A 367 4.13 -26.09 1.87
N LEU A 368 3.81 -24.82 1.58
CA LEU A 368 2.64 -24.46 0.77
C LEU A 368 2.72 -25.06 -0.64
N ALA A 369 3.90 -25.08 -1.24
CA ALA A 369 4.13 -25.70 -2.54
C ALA A 369 3.94 -27.23 -2.49
N ALA A 370 4.37 -27.90 -1.42
CA ALA A 370 4.16 -29.34 -1.23
C ALA A 370 2.67 -29.68 -1.14
N PHE A 371 1.86 -28.82 -0.51
CA PHE A 371 0.40 -28.96 -0.43
C PHE A 371 -0.35 -28.38 -1.63
N ASN A 372 0.34 -27.90 -2.67
CA ASN A 372 -0.25 -27.19 -3.81
C ASN A 372 -1.19 -26.03 -3.40
N ALA A 373 -0.87 -25.36 -2.29
CA ALA A 373 -1.65 -24.25 -1.80
C ALA A 373 -1.49 -23.01 -2.71
N PRO A 374 -2.52 -22.14 -2.80
CA PRO A 374 -2.46 -20.94 -3.62
C PRO A 374 -1.33 -19.99 -3.20
N THR A 375 -0.60 -19.42 -4.16
CA THR A 375 0.47 -18.44 -3.90
C THR A 375 -0.05 -17.18 -3.19
N THR A 376 -1.31 -16.81 -3.42
CA THR A 376 -1.99 -15.70 -2.74
C THR A 376 -2.08 -15.90 -1.23
N LEU A 377 -2.08 -17.14 -0.74
CA LEU A 377 -2.05 -17.46 0.69
C LEU A 377 -0.72 -17.03 1.32
N LEU A 378 0.41 -17.25 0.64
CA LEU A 378 1.74 -16.83 1.11
C LEU A 378 1.83 -15.31 1.23
N TYR A 379 1.39 -14.58 0.19
CA TYR A 379 1.38 -13.12 0.21
C TYR A 379 0.49 -12.57 1.33
N GLY A 380 -0.67 -13.19 1.54
CA GLY A 380 -1.53 -12.90 2.69
C GLY A 380 -0.80 -13.11 4.02
N LEU A 381 -0.16 -14.25 4.21
CA LEU A 381 0.54 -14.59 5.45
C LEU A 381 1.63 -13.57 5.78
N ILE A 382 2.44 -13.19 4.80
CA ILE A 382 3.49 -12.17 4.99
C ILE A 382 2.88 -10.81 5.34
N ARG A 383 1.77 -10.45 4.67
CA ARG A 383 1.05 -9.22 4.96
C ARG A 383 0.56 -9.17 6.41
N GLY A 384 -0.01 -10.27 6.90
CA GLY A 384 -0.54 -10.40 8.27
C GLY A 384 0.53 -10.39 9.37
N ILE A 385 1.76 -10.81 9.07
CA ILE A 385 2.85 -10.88 10.06
C ILE A 385 3.43 -9.50 10.39
N GLY A 386 3.50 -8.56 9.43
CA GLY A 386 4.17 -7.28 9.70
C GLY A 386 3.93 -6.13 8.73
N GLN A 387 3.09 -6.28 7.71
CA GLN A 387 2.83 -5.20 6.74
C GLN A 387 1.49 -4.48 6.95
N THR A 388 0.64 -5.00 7.84
CA THR A 388 -0.64 -4.38 8.17
C THR A 388 -0.85 -4.26 9.66
N THR A 389 -1.59 -3.24 10.05
CA THR A 389 -2.06 -3.12 11.44
C THR A 389 -2.97 -4.30 11.78
N PRO A 390 -2.73 -5.00 12.90
CA PRO A 390 -3.56 -6.12 13.36
C PRO A 390 -5.06 -5.84 13.35
N HIS A 391 -5.42 -4.62 13.73
CA HIS A 391 -6.75 -4.05 13.84
C HIS A 391 -7.59 -4.15 12.55
N MET A 392 -6.95 -4.08 11.38
CA MET A 392 -7.63 -4.11 10.07
C MET A 392 -7.81 -5.51 9.50
N VAL A 393 -7.02 -6.48 9.96
CA VAL A 393 -7.00 -7.83 9.39
C VAL A 393 -8.28 -8.60 9.74
N ILE A 394 -8.79 -8.46 10.97
CA ILE A 394 -10.01 -9.16 11.40
C ILE A 394 -11.24 -8.70 10.58
N PRO A 395 -11.53 -7.39 10.44
CA PRO A 395 -12.64 -6.93 9.60
C PRO A 395 -12.48 -7.34 8.13
N GLN A 396 -11.26 -7.31 7.58
CA GLN A 396 -10.99 -7.77 6.22
C GLN A 396 -11.27 -9.27 6.05
N PHE A 397 -10.88 -10.09 7.04
CA PHE A 397 -11.18 -11.52 7.03
C PHE A 397 -12.68 -11.81 7.13
N LEU A 398 -13.40 -11.08 8.00
CA LEU A 398 -14.86 -11.16 8.08
C LEU A 398 -15.52 -10.77 6.74
N GLY A 399 -15.02 -9.72 6.10
CA GLY A 399 -15.41 -9.34 4.74
C GLY A 399 -15.22 -10.49 3.75
N ALA A 400 -14.06 -11.14 3.75
CA ALA A 400 -13.78 -12.26 2.86
C ALA A 400 -14.73 -13.45 3.10
N LEU A 401 -15.07 -13.75 4.36
CA LEU A 401 -16.04 -14.78 4.72
C LEU A 401 -17.44 -14.43 4.23
N LEU A 402 -17.89 -13.19 4.45
CA LEU A 402 -19.18 -12.72 3.96
C LEU A 402 -19.26 -12.78 2.44
N GLY A 403 -18.20 -12.32 1.75
CA GLY A 403 -18.11 -12.35 0.31
C GLY A 403 -18.24 -13.76 -0.25
N ARG A 404 -17.47 -14.72 0.29
CA ARG A 404 -17.40 -16.09 -0.22
C ARG A 404 -18.56 -17.00 0.22
N TYR A 405 -18.97 -16.91 1.48
CA TYR A 405 -19.95 -17.86 2.03
C TYR A 405 -21.39 -17.34 2.04
N TYR A 406 -21.59 -16.02 2.11
CA TYR A 406 -22.94 -15.45 2.09
C TYR A 406 -23.31 -14.93 0.71
N PHE A 407 -22.56 -13.97 0.18
CA PHE A 407 -22.93 -13.30 -1.07
C PHE A 407 -22.69 -14.13 -2.32
N GLU A 408 -21.55 -14.83 -2.42
CA GLU A 408 -21.30 -15.73 -3.56
C GLU A 408 -22.28 -16.91 -3.59
N ARG A 409 -22.73 -17.41 -2.42
CA ARG A 409 -23.81 -18.42 -2.36
C ARG A 409 -25.17 -17.87 -2.79
N ARG A 410 -25.51 -16.63 -2.41
CA ARG A 410 -26.83 -16.03 -2.69
C ARG A 410 -26.95 -15.44 -4.09
N LEU A 411 -25.89 -14.84 -4.61
CA LEU A 411 -25.87 -14.08 -5.88
C LEU A 411 -25.10 -14.81 -7.00
N GLY A 412 -24.48 -15.95 -6.69
CA GLY A 412 -23.72 -16.77 -7.63
C GLY A 412 -22.40 -16.12 -8.07
N LEU A 413 -21.82 -16.65 -9.16
CA LEU A 413 -20.53 -16.21 -9.69
C LEU A 413 -20.51 -14.73 -10.13
N ARG A 414 -21.68 -14.14 -10.42
CA ARG A 414 -21.82 -12.71 -10.76
C ARG A 414 -21.44 -11.79 -9.60
N TRP A 415 -21.43 -12.29 -8.36
CA TRP A 415 -20.97 -11.52 -7.20
C TRP A 415 -19.56 -10.95 -7.42
N ARG A 416 -18.65 -11.72 -8.06
CA ARG A 416 -17.28 -11.27 -8.35
C ARG A 416 -17.21 -10.05 -9.26
N GLU A 417 -18.23 -9.82 -10.09
CA GLU A 417 -18.38 -8.60 -10.89
C GLU A 417 -19.03 -7.46 -10.09
N TYR A 418 -19.88 -7.80 -9.11
CA TYR A 418 -20.66 -6.85 -8.33
C TYR A 418 -19.82 -6.19 -7.22
N VAL A 419 -18.97 -6.95 -6.51
CA VAL A 419 -18.21 -6.40 -5.37
C VAL A 419 -17.31 -5.23 -5.77
N PRO A 420 -16.54 -5.30 -6.88
CA PRO A 420 -15.71 -4.17 -7.27
C PRO A 420 -16.53 -2.90 -7.56
N VAL A 421 -17.71 -3.05 -8.17
CA VAL A 421 -18.62 -1.93 -8.46
C VAL A 421 -19.25 -1.38 -7.18
N LEU A 422 -19.65 -2.25 -6.26
CA LEU A 422 -20.16 -1.87 -4.94
C LEU A 422 -19.10 -1.12 -4.13
N SER A 423 -17.87 -1.64 -4.13
CA SER A 423 -16.71 -1.04 -3.47
C SER A 423 -16.39 0.34 -4.02
N ALA A 424 -16.33 0.48 -5.36
CA ALA A 424 -16.14 1.77 -6.01
C ALA A 424 -17.25 2.77 -5.63
N GLY A 425 -18.50 2.32 -5.59
CA GLY A 425 -19.63 3.11 -5.10
C GLY A 425 -19.43 3.55 -3.65
N PHE A 426 -19.07 2.63 -2.75
CA PHE A 426 -18.84 2.90 -1.33
C PHE A 426 -17.74 3.94 -1.10
N PHE A 427 -16.57 3.76 -1.70
CA PHE A 427 -15.47 4.71 -1.54
C PHE A 427 -15.78 6.07 -2.16
N CYS A 428 -16.50 6.10 -3.28
CA CYS A 428 -16.99 7.35 -3.86
C CYS A 428 -17.97 8.07 -2.91
N GLY A 429 -18.97 7.36 -2.38
CA GLY A 429 -19.95 7.91 -1.44
C GLY A 429 -19.30 8.43 -0.15
N ALA A 430 -18.39 7.63 0.45
CA ALA A 430 -17.63 8.02 1.63
C ALA A 430 -16.74 9.24 1.36
N GLY A 431 -16.04 9.28 0.21
CA GLY A 431 -15.22 10.42 -0.19
C GLY A 431 -16.04 11.70 -0.40
N LEU A 432 -17.19 11.60 -1.07
CA LEU A 432 -18.09 12.73 -1.32
C LEU A 432 -18.62 13.34 -0.02
N ILE A 433 -19.08 12.52 0.93
CA ILE A 433 -19.57 13.04 2.20
C ILE A 433 -18.44 13.64 3.04
N THR A 434 -17.26 13.02 3.07
CA THR A 434 -16.11 13.58 3.78
C THR A 434 -15.74 14.95 3.20
N MET A 435 -15.70 15.10 1.87
CA MET A 435 -15.46 16.39 1.22
C MET A 435 -16.55 17.42 1.53
N PHE A 436 -17.83 17.00 1.56
CA PHE A 436 -18.93 17.87 1.94
C PHE A 436 -18.82 18.34 3.39
N CYS A 437 -18.55 17.44 4.35
CA CYS A 437 -18.37 17.79 5.76
C CYS A 437 -17.19 18.74 5.96
N ILE A 438 -16.06 18.48 5.30
CA ILE A 438 -14.90 19.38 5.31
C ILE A 438 -15.28 20.76 4.73
N GLY A 439 -16.05 20.79 3.63
CA GLY A 439 -16.61 22.00 3.04
C GLY A 439 -17.47 22.82 4.02
N VAL A 440 -18.32 22.16 4.79
CA VAL A 440 -19.14 22.80 5.84
C VAL A 440 -18.25 23.38 6.93
N VAL A 441 -17.26 22.61 7.41
CA VAL A 441 -16.29 23.09 8.41
C VAL A 441 -15.57 24.36 7.93
N PHE A 442 -15.22 24.43 6.64
CA PHE A 442 -14.62 25.62 6.06
C PHE A 442 -15.54 26.83 6.12
N LEU A 443 -16.80 26.70 5.69
CA LEU A 443 -17.78 27.79 5.74
C LEU A 443 -17.93 28.34 7.17
N MET A 444 -17.97 27.43 8.15
CA MET A 444 -18.08 27.80 9.56
C MET A 444 -16.84 28.55 10.06
N LYS A 445 -15.64 28.08 9.73
CA LYS A 445 -14.39 28.76 10.15
C LYS A 445 -14.16 30.08 9.44
N SER A 446 -14.50 30.19 8.15
CA SER A 446 -14.44 31.46 7.44
C SER A 446 -15.41 32.51 8.00
N SER A 447 -16.55 32.07 8.56
CA SER A 447 -17.50 32.97 9.22
C SER A 447 -17.09 33.37 10.63
N ASN A 448 -16.28 32.56 11.32
CA ASN A 448 -15.89 32.77 12.72
C ASN A 448 -14.50 33.38 12.90
N HIS A 449 -13.84 33.85 11.83
CA HIS A 449 -12.71 34.77 11.96
C HIS A 449 -13.21 36.16 12.34
N LEU A 450 -13.59 36.34 13.61
CA LEU A 450 -13.40 37.64 14.28
C LEU A 450 -11.92 37.68 14.71
N PRO A 451 -11.13 38.65 14.23
CA PRO A 451 -9.70 38.68 14.43
C PRO A 451 -9.35 39.32 15.77
N TYR A 452 -9.49 38.60 16.88
CA TYR A 452 -8.81 38.95 18.13
C TYR A 452 -8.59 37.70 18.98
#